data_AF-A0A4Q9HR73-F1
#
_entry.id   AF-A0A4Q9HR73-F1
#
_cell.length_a   1.000
_cell.length_b   1.000
_cell.length_c   1.000
_cell.angle_alpha   90.00
_cell.angle_beta   90.00
_cell.angle_gamma   90.00
#
_symmetry.space_group_name_H-M   'P 1'
#
loop_
_entity.id
_entity.type
_entity.pdbx_description
1 polymer ?
#
loop_
_entity_poly.entity_id
_entity_poly.type
_entity_poly.pdbx_seq_one_letter_code
_entity_poly.pdbx_strand_id
1 'polypeptide(L)'
;MAATTARTAGGARRRGGRDAGQAFPLYLVAVAALLFLALAFFAVGQAAASRNGAQTAADAAALAAGQQYRDQLTKGLLDPFRSGAGGGGDGRARWAEQLRGRGVSSGPACENADWFAAQNDAVVSACRPGSEPATSFAVTVKSRKPVGRSIIPSTGSTYASAEAKAVVVPRCTLAEDGTGGTGGTGGTGDKGGTGGKGGDGGAADGTGQPGPPLGIVCDGKTWVLDPGNLRVLPQASDLFAVRLAQ
;
A
#
# COMPACT_ATOMS: atom_id res chain seq x y z
N MET A 1 52.97 86.61 -64.03
CA MET A 1 51.54 86.47 -64.39
C MET A 1 50.83 85.70 -63.28
N ALA A 2 49.53 85.91 -63.09
CA ALA A 2 48.67 85.25 -62.09
C ALA A 2 48.39 83.76 -62.47
N ALA A 3 47.68 82.91 -61.72
CA ALA A 3 46.73 83.09 -60.60
C ALA A 3 46.74 81.83 -59.68
N THR A 4 46.38 81.86 -58.38
CA THR A 4 44.99 81.71 -57.84
C THR A 4 44.24 80.56 -58.55
N THR A 5 43.78 79.43 -57.97
CA THR A 5 43.22 79.06 -56.64
C THR A 5 43.30 77.50 -56.54
N ALA A 6 42.92 76.72 -55.50
CA ALA A 6 42.27 76.91 -54.20
C ALA A 6 42.67 75.78 -53.21
N ARG A 7 42.06 75.74 -52.01
CA ARG A 7 42.12 74.64 -51.03
C ARG A 7 40.73 74.00 -50.89
N THR A 8 40.61 72.68 -51.07
CA THR A 8 39.35 71.94 -50.82
C THR A 8 39.60 70.80 -49.83
N ALA A 9 38.99 70.89 -48.64
CA ALA A 9 39.13 69.88 -47.60
C ALA A 9 38.17 68.70 -47.85
N GLY A 10 38.69 67.60 -48.41
CA GLY A 10 37.98 66.32 -48.50
C GLY A 10 38.05 65.57 -47.17
N GLY A 11 37.06 65.77 -46.29
CA GLY A 11 37.05 65.20 -44.95
C GLY A 11 37.07 63.66 -44.96
N ALA A 12 38.13 63.07 -44.39
CA ALA A 12 38.19 61.63 -44.13
C ALA A 12 37.10 61.25 -43.11
N ARG A 13 35.99 60.69 -43.59
CA ARG A 13 34.94 60.11 -42.73
C ARG A 13 35.49 58.87 -42.01
N ARG A 14 36.14 59.08 -40.86
CA ARG A 14 36.44 58.01 -39.91
C ARG A 14 35.11 57.34 -39.52
N ARG A 15 34.84 56.15 -40.07
CA ARG A 15 33.80 55.26 -39.57
C ARG A 15 34.27 54.78 -38.19
N GLY A 16 33.85 55.47 -37.13
CA GLY A 16 34.09 55.00 -35.77
C GLY A 16 33.50 53.60 -35.60
N GLY A 17 34.32 52.65 -35.17
CA GLY A 17 33.88 51.29 -34.86
C GLY A 17 32.79 51.33 -33.80
N ARG A 18 31.64 50.72 -34.07
CA ARG A 18 30.52 50.61 -33.11
C ARG A 18 30.57 49.26 -32.39
N ASP A 19 31.76 48.91 -31.90
CA ASP A 19 32.03 47.63 -31.22
C ASP A 19 31.68 47.66 -29.71
N ALA A 20 30.81 48.59 -29.31
CA ALA A 20 30.36 48.79 -27.93
C ALA A 20 28.93 48.28 -27.66
N GLY A 21 28.34 47.50 -28.58
CA GLY A 21 26.89 47.22 -28.57
C GLY A 21 26.45 45.75 -28.63
N GLN A 22 27.31 44.77 -28.91
CA GLN A 22 26.87 43.39 -29.18
C GLN A 22 26.94 42.42 -28.00
N ALA A 23 27.83 42.62 -27.02
CA ALA A 23 27.95 41.71 -25.88
C ALA A 23 26.66 41.67 -25.03
N PHE A 24 26.08 42.83 -24.73
CA PHE A 24 24.85 42.92 -23.91
C PHE A 24 23.63 42.23 -24.55
N PRO A 25 23.29 42.44 -25.84
CA PRO A 25 22.29 41.64 -26.55
C PRO A 25 22.58 40.13 -26.55
N LEU A 26 23.83 39.70 -26.73
CA LEU A 26 24.19 38.29 -26.70
C LEU A 26 23.90 37.65 -25.33
N TYR A 27 24.25 38.33 -24.22
CA TYR A 27 23.91 37.85 -22.89
C TYR A 27 22.40 37.81 -22.64
N LEU A 28 21.64 38.82 -23.09
CA LEU A 28 20.17 38.81 -22.99
C LEU A 28 19.55 37.63 -23.75
N VAL A 29 19.99 37.37 -24.99
CA VAL A 29 19.51 36.23 -25.79
C VAL A 29 19.91 34.90 -25.16
N ALA A 30 21.14 34.77 -24.65
CA ALA A 30 21.60 33.56 -23.97
C ALA A 30 20.79 33.28 -22.69
N VAL A 31 20.56 34.30 -21.84
CA VAL A 31 19.73 34.17 -20.63
C VAL A 31 18.28 33.84 -21.01
N ALA A 32 17.70 34.50 -22.01
CA ALA A 32 16.34 34.21 -22.48
C ALA A 32 16.21 32.77 -23.01
N ALA A 33 17.20 32.28 -23.76
CA ALA A 33 17.23 30.90 -24.26
C ALA A 33 17.35 29.87 -23.13
N LEU A 34 18.22 30.12 -22.14
CA LEU A 34 18.37 29.25 -20.96
C LEU A 34 17.10 29.23 -20.09
N LEU A 35 16.47 30.39 -19.87
CA LEU A 35 15.20 30.48 -19.13
C LEU A 35 14.05 29.79 -19.89
N PHE A 36 13.97 29.95 -21.21
CA PHE A 36 13.00 29.25 -22.05
C PHE A 36 13.17 27.73 -21.97
N LEU A 37 14.41 27.24 -22.09
CA LEU A 37 14.75 25.82 -21.96
C LEU A 37 14.42 25.28 -20.56
N ALA A 38 14.71 26.04 -19.50
CA ALA A 38 14.32 25.69 -18.13
C ALA A 38 12.79 25.61 -17.97
N LEU A 39 12.03 26.54 -18.55
CA LEU A 39 10.57 26.55 -18.51
C LEU A 39 9.97 25.34 -19.27
N ALA A 40 10.56 24.99 -20.41
CA ALA A 40 10.17 23.82 -21.19
C ALA A 40 10.38 22.51 -20.41
N PHE A 41 11.54 22.34 -19.76
CA PHE A 41 11.77 21.18 -18.89
C PHE A 41 10.85 21.15 -17.67
N PHE A 42 10.55 22.31 -17.06
CA PHE A 42 9.60 22.40 -15.95
C PHE A 42 8.19 21.92 -16.35
N ALA A 43 7.70 22.33 -17.52
CA ALA A 43 6.39 21.90 -18.03
C ALA A 43 6.30 20.37 -18.22
N VAL A 44 7.36 19.74 -18.75
CA VAL A 44 7.46 18.28 -18.87
C VAL A 44 7.52 17.60 -17.49
N GLY A 45 8.27 18.18 -16.55
CA GLY A 45 8.41 17.67 -15.18
C GLY A 45 7.09 17.58 -14.41
N GLN A 46 6.15 18.51 -14.63
CA GLN A 46 4.83 18.47 -13.98
C GLN A 46 4.00 17.24 -14.36
N ALA A 47 4.06 16.80 -15.62
CA ALA A 47 3.35 15.61 -16.09
C ALA A 47 3.95 14.33 -15.49
N ALA A 48 5.29 14.25 -15.38
CA ALA A 48 5.98 13.15 -14.73
C ALA A 48 5.65 13.06 -13.23
N ALA A 49 5.68 14.19 -12.52
CA ALA A 49 5.29 14.25 -11.11
C ALA A 49 3.84 13.80 -10.87
N SER A 50 2.90 14.18 -11.75
CA SER A 50 1.50 13.76 -11.65
C SER A 50 1.30 12.25 -11.86
N ARG A 51 2.02 11.64 -12.82
CA ARG A 51 2.02 10.17 -13.00
C ARG A 51 2.56 9.44 -11.78
N ASN A 52 3.71 9.88 -11.26
CA ASN A 52 4.34 9.24 -10.10
C ASN A 52 3.46 9.37 -8.85
N GLY A 53 2.85 10.53 -8.63
CA GLY A 53 1.88 10.74 -7.54
C GLY A 53 0.65 9.83 -7.64
N ALA A 54 0.12 9.60 -8.85
CA ALA A 54 -0.98 8.66 -9.03
C ALA A 54 -0.58 7.22 -8.70
N GLN A 55 0.62 6.77 -9.09
CA GLN A 55 1.11 5.43 -8.70
C GLN A 55 1.28 5.33 -7.18
N THR A 56 1.91 6.32 -6.54
CA THR A 56 2.03 6.36 -5.06
C THR A 56 0.67 6.30 -4.37
N ALA A 57 -0.34 7.00 -4.90
CA ALA A 57 -1.70 6.94 -4.39
C ALA A 57 -2.35 5.56 -4.55
N ALA A 58 -2.13 4.88 -5.69
CA ALA A 58 -2.62 3.53 -5.94
C ALA A 58 -1.95 2.52 -5.00
N ASP A 59 -0.62 2.54 -4.91
CA ASP A 59 0.18 1.67 -4.05
C ASP A 59 -0.24 1.80 -2.57
N ALA A 60 -0.41 3.04 -2.10
CA ALA A 60 -0.87 3.33 -0.75
C ALA A 60 -2.31 2.82 -0.50
N ALA A 61 -3.23 3.07 -1.43
CA ALA A 61 -4.62 2.64 -1.30
C ALA A 61 -4.77 1.10 -1.36
N ALA A 62 -4.01 0.42 -2.23
CA ALA A 62 -3.99 -1.04 -2.31
C ALA A 62 -3.41 -1.67 -1.03
N LEU A 63 -2.27 -1.17 -0.53
CA LEU A 63 -1.70 -1.64 0.74
C LEU A 63 -2.65 -1.39 1.91
N ALA A 64 -3.32 -0.24 1.96
CA ALA A 64 -4.32 0.09 2.98
C ALA A 64 -5.51 -0.87 2.97
N ALA A 65 -5.99 -1.28 1.78
CA ALA A 65 -7.02 -2.31 1.65
C ALA A 65 -6.54 -3.65 2.23
N GLY A 66 -5.36 -4.11 1.81
CA GLY A 66 -4.78 -5.36 2.30
C GLY A 66 -4.53 -5.37 3.81
N GLN A 67 -4.04 -4.27 4.38
CA GLN A 67 -3.81 -4.12 5.83
C GLN A 67 -5.12 -4.15 6.61
N GLN A 68 -6.14 -3.40 6.17
CA GLN A 68 -7.46 -3.42 6.81
C GLN A 68 -8.10 -4.81 6.74
N TYR A 69 -7.95 -5.53 5.61
CA TYR A 69 -8.46 -6.89 5.48
C TYR A 69 -7.73 -7.89 6.41
N ARG A 70 -6.40 -7.82 6.50
CA ARG A 70 -5.61 -8.56 7.51
C ARG A 70 -6.11 -8.29 8.93
N ASP A 71 -6.42 -7.04 9.25
CA ASP A 71 -6.82 -6.65 10.59
C ASP A 71 -8.24 -7.17 10.91
N GLN A 72 -9.14 -7.24 9.92
CA GLN A 72 -10.44 -7.92 10.03
C GLN A 72 -10.28 -9.44 10.21
N LEU A 73 -9.41 -10.09 9.41
CA LEU A 73 -9.10 -11.52 9.55
C LEU A 73 -8.57 -11.83 10.96
N THR A 74 -7.65 -11.01 11.45
CA THR A 74 -7.01 -11.14 12.78
C THR A 74 -8.02 -10.95 13.91
N LYS A 75 -8.92 -9.97 13.81
CA LYS A 75 -10.02 -9.78 14.78
C LYS A 75 -10.92 -11.00 14.82
N GLY A 76 -11.51 -11.40 13.68
CA GLY A 76 -12.41 -12.56 13.63
C GLY A 76 -11.75 -13.89 14.03
N LEU A 77 -10.41 -14.00 13.93
CA LEU A 77 -9.67 -15.17 14.40
C LEU A 77 -9.54 -15.17 15.92
N LEU A 78 -9.14 -14.03 16.52
CA LEU A 78 -8.76 -13.93 17.93
C LEU A 78 -9.93 -13.58 18.85
N ASP A 79 -10.99 -12.92 18.36
CA ASP A 79 -12.11 -12.46 19.18
C ASP A 79 -12.86 -13.61 19.89
N PRO A 80 -13.10 -14.79 19.28
CA PRO A 80 -13.69 -15.93 20.00
C PRO A 80 -12.82 -16.50 21.12
N PHE A 81 -11.49 -16.32 21.06
CA PHE A 81 -10.61 -16.67 22.17
C PHE A 81 -10.67 -15.60 23.28
N ARG A 82 -10.71 -14.32 22.91
CA ARG A 82 -10.88 -13.20 23.84
C ARG A 82 -12.22 -13.22 24.58
N SER A 83 -13.28 -13.76 23.97
CA SER A 83 -14.60 -13.91 24.57
C SER A 83 -14.79 -15.19 25.39
N GLY A 84 -13.75 -16.04 25.49
CA GLY A 84 -13.82 -17.31 26.23
C GLY A 84 -14.38 -18.50 25.45
N ALA A 85 -14.89 -18.32 24.22
CA ALA A 85 -15.53 -19.39 23.43
C ALA A 85 -14.54 -20.38 22.80
N GLY A 86 -13.32 -19.92 22.49
CA GLY A 86 -12.23 -20.77 22.00
C GLY A 86 -12.43 -21.39 20.62
N GLY A 87 -11.69 -22.47 20.38
CA GLY A 87 -11.59 -23.17 19.10
C GLY A 87 -12.61 -24.30 18.89
N GLY A 88 -13.57 -24.47 19.81
CA GLY A 88 -14.45 -25.65 19.86
C GLY A 88 -15.49 -25.75 18.74
N GLY A 89 -16.03 -26.96 18.57
CA GLY A 89 -17.10 -27.29 17.63
C GLY A 89 -16.61 -27.82 16.27
N ASP A 90 -17.52 -27.83 15.29
CA ASP A 90 -17.28 -28.11 13.86
C ASP A 90 -16.43 -27.02 13.17
N GLY A 91 -16.11 -25.95 13.89
CA GLY A 91 -15.37 -24.78 13.43
C GLY A 91 -13.95 -25.03 12.89
N ARG A 92 -13.37 -26.23 12.98
CA ARG A 92 -12.02 -26.52 12.42
C ARG A 92 -11.93 -26.17 10.93
N ALA A 93 -12.99 -26.43 10.15
CA ALA A 93 -13.06 -26.03 8.74
C ALA A 93 -13.09 -24.50 8.57
N ARG A 94 -13.90 -23.80 9.39
CA ARG A 94 -13.94 -22.33 9.44
C ARG A 94 -12.58 -21.73 9.80
N TRP A 95 -11.90 -22.27 10.81
CA TRP A 95 -10.58 -21.82 11.23
C TRP A 95 -9.53 -22.01 10.14
N ALA A 96 -9.50 -23.18 9.49
CA ALA A 96 -8.62 -23.43 8.36
C ALA A 96 -8.87 -22.43 7.21
N GLU A 97 -10.13 -22.11 6.94
CA GLU A 97 -10.53 -21.15 5.91
C GLU A 97 -10.14 -19.70 6.28
N GLN A 98 -10.26 -19.33 7.54
CA GLN A 98 -9.86 -18.01 8.04
C GLN A 98 -8.34 -17.84 8.07
N LEU A 99 -7.59 -18.90 8.41
CA LEU A 99 -6.11 -18.92 8.29
C LEU A 99 -5.65 -18.85 6.83
N ARG A 100 -6.42 -19.37 5.86
CA ARG A 100 -6.23 -19.12 4.41
C ARG A 100 -6.59 -17.70 3.95
N GLY A 101 -6.94 -16.81 4.88
CA GLY A 101 -7.21 -15.40 4.58
C GLY A 101 -8.59 -15.18 3.95
N ARG A 102 -9.59 -15.97 4.32
CA ARG A 102 -10.96 -15.89 3.81
C ARG A 102 -11.97 -15.78 4.97
N GLY A 103 -13.27 -15.65 4.64
CA GLY A 103 -14.34 -15.62 5.66
C GLY A 103 -14.61 -14.27 6.35
N VAL A 104 -14.02 -13.16 5.91
CA VAL A 104 -14.38 -11.79 6.35
C VAL A 104 -14.71 -10.87 5.18
N SER A 105 -15.50 -9.82 5.44
CA SER A 105 -15.96 -8.87 4.41
C SER A 105 -14.83 -8.00 3.86
N SER A 106 -14.85 -7.80 2.54
CA SER A 106 -13.95 -6.90 1.81
C SER A 106 -14.40 -5.43 1.79
N GLY A 107 -15.64 -5.11 2.19
CA GLY A 107 -16.19 -3.75 2.17
C GLY A 107 -15.32 -2.73 2.91
N PRO A 108 -15.02 -2.95 4.21
CA PRO A 108 -14.17 -2.04 4.99
C PRO A 108 -12.76 -1.85 4.42
N ALA A 109 -12.24 -2.81 3.65
CA ALA A 109 -10.93 -2.68 3.01
C ALA A 109 -10.97 -1.68 1.85
N CYS A 110 -12.04 -1.66 1.05
CA CYS A 110 -12.21 -0.65 0.01
C CYS A 110 -12.49 0.75 0.60
N GLU A 111 -13.28 0.84 1.67
CA GLU A 111 -13.49 2.11 2.40
C GLU A 111 -12.16 2.70 2.93
N ASN A 112 -11.25 1.83 3.42
CA ASN A 112 -9.92 2.27 3.85
C ASN A 112 -9.05 2.70 2.64
N ALA A 113 -9.18 2.02 1.49
CA ALA A 113 -8.50 2.41 0.25
C ALA A 113 -8.90 3.82 -0.20
N ASP A 114 -10.19 4.17 -0.12
CA ASP A 114 -10.70 5.51 -0.42
C ASP A 114 -10.06 6.59 0.45
N TRP A 115 -9.95 6.35 1.76
CA TRP A 115 -9.30 7.29 2.67
C TRP A 115 -7.80 7.48 2.33
N PHE A 116 -7.06 6.40 2.08
CA PHE A 116 -5.64 6.48 1.72
C PHE A 116 -5.41 7.11 0.33
N ALA A 117 -6.28 6.87 -0.65
CA ALA A 117 -6.25 7.57 -1.94
C ALA A 117 -6.49 9.07 -1.76
N ALA A 118 -7.43 9.45 -0.88
CA ALA A 118 -7.73 10.85 -0.58
C ALA A 118 -6.54 11.62 0.04
N GLN A 119 -5.77 10.97 0.93
CA GLN A 119 -4.53 11.56 1.49
C GLN A 119 -3.44 11.78 0.43
N ASN A 120 -3.48 11.04 -0.68
CA ASN A 120 -2.52 11.10 -1.78
C ASN A 120 -3.07 11.87 -3.01
N ASP A 121 -3.91 12.89 -2.78
CA ASP A 121 -4.48 13.73 -3.85
C ASP A 121 -5.26 12.96 -4.93
N ALA A 122 -5.84 11.80 -4.60
CA ALA A 122 -6.56 10.93 -5.53
C ALA A 122 -7.98 10.57 -5.04
N VAL A 123 -8.72 9.87 -5.89
CA VAL A 123 -9.99 9.19 -5.57
C VAL A 123 -9.93 7.78 -6.13
N VAL A 124 -10.50 6.80 -5.45
CA VAL A 124 -10.63 5.44 -6.00
C VAL A 124 -11.70 5.48 -7.10
N SER A 125 -11.37 4.93 -8.27
CA SER A 125 -12.31 4.72 -9.38
C SER A 125 -12.78 3.27 -9.47
N ALA A 126 -12.01 2.32 -8.92
CA ALA A 126 -12.44 0.95 -8.68
C ALA A 126 -11.63 0.31 -7.55
N CYS A 127 -12.29 -0.44 -6.67
CA CYS A 127 -11.66 -1.37 -5.74
C CYS A 127 -12.21 -2.78 -6.02
N ARG A 128 -11.36 -3.71 -6.43
CA ARG A 128 -11.73 -5.06 -6.83
C ARG A 128 -11.05 -6.10 -5.94
N PRO A 129 -11.78 -6.71 -5.00
CA PRO A 129 -11.33 -7.90 -4.30
C PRO A 129 -11.18 -9.08 -5.27
N GLY A 130 -10.11 -9.86 -5.15
CA GLY A 130 -9.91 -11.14 -5.84
C GLY A 130 -9.46 -12.22 -4.85
N SER A 131 -9.83 -13.48 -5.09
CA SER A 131 -9.68 -14.57 -4.12
C SER A 131 -8.59 -15.60 -4.46
N GLU A 132 -8.00 -15.54 -5.65
CA GLU A 132 -7.07 -16.57 -6.17
C GLU A 132 -5.69 -15.97 -6.54
N PRO A 133 -4.57 -16.62 -6.18
CA PRO A 133 -4.44 -17.78 -5.27
C PRO A 133 -4.58 -17.42 -3.78
N ALA A 134 -4.70 -16.13 -3.47
CA ALA A 134 -4.91 -15.58 -2.13
C ALA A 134 -5.71 -14.28 -2.23
N THR A 135 -6.34 -13.87 -1.12
CA THR A 135 -7.17 -12.66 -1.11
C THR A 135 -6.33 -11.42 -1.43
N SER A 136 -6.80 -10.64 -2.40
CA SER A 136 -6.09 -9.50 -2.98
C SER A 136 -7.04 -8.36 -3.32
N PHE A 137 -6.49 -7.15 -3.44
CA PHE A 137 -7.21 -5.92 -3.68
C PHE A 137 -6.52 -5.16 -4.81
N ALA A 138 -7.13 -5.15 -5.99
CA ALA A 138 -6.73 -4.29 -7.10
C ALA A 138 -7.47 -2.96 -6.97
N VAL A 139 -6.73 -1.86 -6.76
CA VAL A 139 -7.27 -0.53 -6.54
C VAL A 139 -6.82 0.38 -7.68
N THR A 140 -7.78 0.79 -8.52
CA THR A 140 -7.59 1.80 -9.54
C THR A 140 -7.90 3.17 -8.93
N VAL A 141 -6.99 4.14 -9.07
CA VAL A 141 -7.17 5.52 -8.59
C VAL A 141 -7.05 6.53 -9.73
N LYS A 142 -7.71 7.68 -9.56
CA LYS A 142 -7.61 8.86 -10.44
C LYS A 142 -7.17 10.07 -9.62
N SER A 143 -6.21 10.84 -10.11
CA SER A 143 -5.78 12.08 -9.44
C SER A 143 -6.90 13.11 -9.37
N ARG A 144 -6.94 13.91 -8.30
CA ARG A 144 -7.84 15.07 -8.13
C ARG A 144 -7.36 16.31 -8.88
N LYS A 145 -6.07 16.33 -9.26
CA LYS A 145 -5.40 17.42 -9.97
C LYS A 145 -5.07 16.94 -11.40
N PRO A 146 -5.27 17.77 -12.45
CA PRO A 146 -4.97 17.40 -13.82
C PRO A 146 -3.45 17.31 -14.08
N VAL A 147 -3.07 16.67 -15.19
CA VAL A 147 -1.66 16.54 -15.63
C VAL A 147 -1.14 17.87 -16.19
N GLY A 148 -0.80 18.79 -15.29
CA GLY A 148 -0.40 20.16 -15.61
C GLY A 148 -1.58 21.10 -15.79
N ARG A 149 -1.30 22.40 -15.98
CA ARG A 149 -2.33 23.42 -16.23
C ARG A 149 -2.46 23.62 -17.74
N SER A 150 -3.57 23.17 -18.34
CA SER A 150 -3.85 23.54 -19.72
C SER A 150 -4.22 25.01 -19.82
N ILE A 151 -3.60 25.71 -20.76
CA ILE A 151 -3.95 27.09 -21.13
C ILE A 151 -5.11 27.10 -22.15
N ILE A 152 -5.41 25.95 -22.75
CA ILE A 152 -6.57 25.76 -23.65
C ILE A 152 -7.77 25.27 -22.80
N PRO A 153 -8.91 25.98 -22.78
CA PRO A 153 -10.03 25.69 -21.88
C PRO A 153 -10.57 24.25 -21.93
N SER A 154 -10.46 23.58 -23.09
CA SER A 154 -11.01 22.24 -23.32
C SER A 154 -10.11 21.08 -22.83
N THR A 155 -8.81 21.32 -22.62
CA THR A 155 -7.82 20.24 -22.33
C THR A 155 -7.27 20.25 -20.91
N GLY A 156 -7.85 21.04 -19.98
CA GLY A 156 -7.54 21.01 -18.55
C GLY A 156 -8.11 19.80 -17.79
N SER A 157 -8.63 18.80 -18.51
CA SER A 157 -9.50 17.72 -18.04
C SER A 157 -8.82 16.34 -18.00
N THR A 158 -7.56 16.24 -18.41
CA THR A 158 -6.77 14.99 -18.31
C THR A 158 -6.23 14.83 -16.90
N TYR A 159 -6.56 13.72 -16.24
CA TYR A 159 -6.07 13.35 -14.91
C TYR A 159 -5.17 12.13 -15.02
N ALA A 160 -4.21 11.99 -14.11
CA ALA A 160 -3.42 10.77 -14.01
C ALA A 160 -4.30 9.65 -13.44
N SER A 161 -4.12 8.44 -13.96
CA SER A 161 -4.77 7.22 -13.48
C SER A 161 -3.70 6.17 -13.27
N ALA A 162 -3.83 5.39 -12.20
CA ALA A 162 -2.91 4.30 -11.86
C ALA A 162 -3.69 3.16 -11.22
N GLU A 163 -3.10 1.98 -11.21
CA GLU A 163 -3.63 0.80 -10.53
C GLU A 163 -2.49 0.12 -9.77
N ALA A 164 -2.80 -0.38 -8.59
CA ALA A 164 -1.91 -1.25 -7.82
C ALA A 164 -2.71 -2.39 -7.22
N LYS A 165 -2.05 -3.53 -7.02
CA LYS A 165 -2.65 -4.72 -6.41
C LYS A 165 -1.90 -5.06 -5.13
N ALA A 166 -2.62 -5.20 -4.02
CA ALA A 166 -2.06 -5.78 -2.80
C ALA A 166 -2.59 -7.21 -2.60
N VAL A 167 -1.76 -8.10 -2.08
CA VAL A 167 -2.11 -9.48 -1.73
C VAL A 167 -1.91 -9.67 -0.23
N VAL A 168 -2.92 -10.25 0.42
CA VAL A 168 -2.88 -10.70 1.81
C VAL A 168 -2.47 -12.17 1.79
N VAL A 169 -1.26 -12.45 2.27
CA VAL A 169 -0.62 -13.77 2.19
C VAL A 169 -0.77 -14.48 3.55
N PRO A 170 -1.50 -15.61 3.61
CA PRO A 170 -1.47 -16.52 4.76
C PRO A 170 -0.06 -16.93 5.17
N ARG A 171 0.24 -16.89 6.47
CA ARG A 171 1.50 -17.43 7.03
C ARG A 171 1.28 -18.69 7.87
N CYS A 172 0.03 -19.03 8.17
CA CYS A 172 -0.32 -20.05 9.15
C CYS A 172 -1.18 -21.17 8.58
N THR A 173 -0.99 -22.36 9.13
CA THR A 173 -1.90 -23.51 9.00
C THR A 173 -2.39 -23.93 10.39
N LEU A 174 -3.41 -24.79 10.44
CA LEU A 174 -3.70 -25.53 11.67
C LEU A 174 -2.51 -26.42 12.05
N ALA A 175 -2.34 -26.67 13.34
CA ALA A 175 -1.46 -27.73 13.82
C ALA A 175 -2.17 -29.09 13.64
N GLU A 176 -1.41 -30.11 13.26
CA GLU A 176 -1.89 -31.49 13.26
C GLU A 176 -2.19 -31.95 14.69
N ASP A 177 -3.25 -32.75 14.84
CA ASP A 177 -3.76 -33.15 16.16
C ASP A 177 -2.81 -34.14 16.84
N GLY A 178 -1.83 -33.59 17.58
CA GLY A 178 -0.75 -34.32 18.23
C GLY A 178 0.44 -33.45 18.65
N THR A 179 0.61 -32.25 18.10
CA THR A 179 1.68 -31.30 18.50
C THR A 179 1.18 -30.18 19.43
N GLY A 180 0.18 -30.49 20.27
CA GLY A 180 -0.19 -29.68 21.43
C GLY A 180 0.97 -29.64 22.42
N GLY A 181 1.86 -28.66 22.23
CA GLY A 181 3.14 -28.58 22.93
C GLY A 181 2.97 -28.53 24.45
N THR A 182 3.41 -29.59 25.11
CA THR A 182 3.55 -29.66 26.57
C THR A 182 4.51 -28.56 27.05
N GLY A 183 3.96 -27.44 27.51
CA GLY A 183 4.71 -26.38 28.20
C GLY A 183 5.20 -26.89 29.55
N GLY A 184 6.27 -27.68 29.56
CA GLY A 184 6.69 -28.44 30.72
C GLY A 184 7.43 -27.62 31.77
N THR A 185 7.18 -27.93 33.05
CA THR A 185 8.21 -27.98 34.09
C THR A 185 7.77 -28.97 35.19
N GLY A 186 8.53 -30.05 35.35
CA GLY A 186 8.71 -30.80 36.60
C GLY A 186 7.50 -31.44 37.30
N GLY A 187 7.33 -32.75 37.14
CA GLY A 187 6.44 -33.55 37.99
C GLY A 187 6.42 -35.05 37.64
N THR A 188 7.33 -35.84 38.21
CA THR A 188 7.27 -37.32 38.13
C THR A 188 6.01 -37.84 38.83
N GLY A 189 5.16 -38.55 38.08
CA GLY A 189 3.94 -39.17 38.58
C GLY A 189 3.53 -40.35 37.70
N ASP A 190 4.02 -41.54 38.02
CA ASP A 190 3.63 -42.80 37.38
C ASP A 190 2.21 -43.21 37.81
N LYS A 191 1.32 -43.45 36.84
CA LYS A 191 0.44 -44.64 36.75
C LYS A 191 -0.48 -44.59 35.52
N GLY A 192 -0.65 -45.75 34.88
CA GLY A 192 -1.49 -45.91 33.69
C GLY A 192 -3.00 -46.04 33.98
N GLY A 193 -3.80 -45.94 32.91
CA GLY A 193 -5.24 -46.17 32.92
C GLY A 193 -5.76 -46.42 31.50
N THR A 194 -6.39 -47.57 31.28
CA THR A 194 -6.88 -48.03 29.98
C THR A 194 -8.30 -47.56 29.65
N GLY A 195 -8.51 -47.09 28.41
CA GLY A 195 -9.73 -47.34 27.62
C GLY A 195 -11.03 -46.62 27.99
N GLY A 196 -11.69 -46.04 26.98
CA GLY A 196 -13.05 -45.49 27.08
C GLY A 196 -13.59 -45.10 25.70
N LYS A 197 -14.82 -45.50 25.38
CA LYS A 197 -15.47 -45.25 24.07
C LYS A 197 -16.04 -43.83 23.97
N GLY A 198 -16.39 -43.43 22.74
CA GLY A 198 -17.09 -42.17 22.46
C GLY A 198 -18.48 -42.07 23.10
N GLY A 199 -18.98 -40.84 23.13
CA GLY A 199 -20.32 -40.45 23.55
C GLY A 199 -20.75 -39.20 22.80
N ASP A 200 -22.03 -39.13 22.47
CA ASP A 200 -22.59 -38.23 21.45
C ASP A 200 -22.75 -36.77 21.91
N GLY A 201 -23.22 -35.92 20.99
CA GLY A 201 -23.33 -34.47 21.19
C GLY A 201 -24.18 -34.05 22.39
N GLY A 202 -23.57 -33.27 23.29
CA GLY A 202 -24.25 -32.55 24.36
C GLY A 202 -24.35 -31.06 24.02
N ALA A 203 -25.52 -30.46 24.27
CA ALA A 203 -25.72 -29.03 24.14
C ALA A 203 -24.83 -28.24 25.13
N ALA A 204 -24.56 -26.98 24.82
CA ALA A 204 -23.72 -26.11 25.65
C ALA A 204 -24.25 -26.00 27.09
N ASP A 205 -23.53 -26.61 28.03
CA ASP A 205 -23.83 -26.51 29.46
C ASP A 205 -23.25 -25.20 30.03
N GLY A 206 -24.03 -24.52 30.86
CA GLY A 206 -23.83 -23.15 31.33
C GLY A 206 -22.72 -22.98 32.38
N THR A 207 -21.68 -23.80 32.34
CA THR A 207 -20.49 -23.62 33.17
C THR A 207 -19.57 -22.58 32.52
N GLY A 208 -19.08 -21.61 33.29
CA GLY A 208 -18.19 -20.54 32.81
C GLY A 208 -16.77 -20.99 32.49
N GLN A 209 -16.60 -22.22 32.00
CA GLN A 209 -15.31 -22.80 31.67
C GLN A 209 -14.86 -22.35 30.27
N PRO A 210 -13.61 -21.89 30.08
CA PRO A 210 -13.15 -21.46 28.76
C PRO A 210 -13.17 -22.60 27.74
N GLY A 211 -13.53 -22.29 26.50
CA GLY A 211 -13.54 -23.25 25.40
C GLY A 211 -12.15 -23.79 25.04
N PRO A 212 -12.07 -24.88 24.25
CA PRO A 212 -10.82 -25.57 24.01
C PRO A 212 -9.81 -24.71 23.21
N PRO A 213 -8.51 -24.89 23.44
CA PRO A 213 -7.47 -24.16 22.72
C PRO A 213 -7.33 -24.63 21.25
N LEU A 214 -6.78 -23.77 20.40
CA LEU A 214 -6.48 -24.08 19.00
C LEU A 214 -4.97 -23.98 18.71
N GLY A 215 -4.37 -25.07 18.24
CA GLY A 215 -2.99 -25.07 17.75
C GLY A 215 -2.89 -24.58 16.31
N ILE A 216 -1.98 -23.64 16.04
CA ILE A 216 -1.62 -23.18 14.69
C ILE A 216 -0.10 -23.17 14.51
N VAL A 217 0.37 -23.36 13.28
CA VAL A 217 1.80 -23.26 12.92
C VAL A 217 1.96 -22.14 11.91
N CYS A 218 2.76 -21.14 12.23
CA CYS A 218 2.99 -19.94 11.42
C CYS A 218 4.47 -19.82 11.07
N ASP A 219 4.85 -20.00 9.80
CA ASP A 219 6.25 -20.07 9.33
C ASP A 219 7.16 -20.95 10.23
N GLY A 220 6.66 -22.12 10.62
CA GLY A 220 7.37 -23.07 11.49
C GLY A 220 7.30 -22.77 13.00
N LYS A 221 6.77 -21.62 13.42
CA LYS A 221 6.51 -21.31 14.83
C LYS A 221 5.11 -21.78 15.25
N THR A 222 5.04 -22.68 16.22
CA THR A 222 3.77 -23.11 16.83
C THR A 222 3.24 -22.03 17.78
N TRP A 223 1.93 -21.78 17.71
CA TRP A 223 1.17 -20.98 18.66
C TRP A 223 -0.02 -21.79 19.18
N VAL A 224 -0.38 -21.58 20.44
CA VAL A 224 -1.59 -22.15 21.05
C VAL A 224 -2.51 -20.98 21.40
N LEU A 225 -3.62 -20.87 20.69
CA LEU A 225 -4.66 -19.90 20.98
C LEU A 225 -5.51 -20.46 22.13
N ASP A 226 -5.23 -20.03 23.35
CA ASP A 226 -5.90 -20.49 24.57
C ASP A 226 -6.78 -19.37 25.15
N PRO A 227 -8.11 -19.56 25.26
CA PRO A 227 -8.99 -18.57 25.90
C PRO A 227 -8.67 -18.32 27.38
N GLY A 228 -8.08 -19.31 28.06
CA GLY A 228 -7.59 -19.18 29.43
C GLY A 228 -6.28 -18.39 29.54
N ASN A 229 -5.55 -18.18 28.44
CA ASN A 229 -4.24 -17.53 28.43
C ASN A 229 -4.04 -16.57 27.23
N LEU A 230 -4.66 -15.39 27.31
CA LEU A 230 -4.57 -14.35 26.29
C LEU A 230 -3.21 -13.62 26.23
N ARG A 231 -2.21 -14.00 27.04
CA ARG A 231 -0.89 -13.33 27.07
C ARG A 231 0.03 -13.73 25.90
N VAL A 232 -0.24 -14.85 25.23
CA VAL A 232 0.65 -15.45 24.22
C VAL A 232 -0.07 -15.57 22.86
N LEU A 233 -0.67 -14.48 22.41
CA LEU A 233 -1.37 -14.42 21.12
C LEU A 233 -0.45 -13.88 19.99
N PRO A 234 -0.54 -14.42 18.76
CA PRO A 234 0.18 -13.91 17.60
C PRO A 234 -0.31 -12.52 17.20
N GLN A 235 0.59 -11.70 16.65
CA GLN A 235 0.26 -10.42 16.06
C GLN A 235 -0.33 -10.59 14.65
N ALA A 236 -1.01 -9.57 14.13
CA ALA A 236 -1.57 -9.58 12.77
C ALA A 236 -0.51 -9.92 11.70
N SER A 237 0.74 -9.48 11.91
CA SER A 237 1.90 -9.76 11.05
C SER A 237 2.40 -11.21 11.13
N ASP A 238 2.19 -11.90 12.25
CA ASP A 238 2.53 -13.32 12.40
C ASP A 238 1.53 -14.21 11.65
N LEU A 239 0.28 -13.74 11.54
CA LEU A 239 -0.83 -14.45 10.89
C LEU A 239 -0.85 -14.25 9.37
N PHE A 240 -0.71 -13.00 8.91
CA PHE A 240 -0.75 -12.67 7.48
C PHE A 240 0.26 -11.56 7.13
N ALA A 241 0.95 -11.74 6.00
CA ALA A 241 1.73 -10.67 5.39
C ALA A 241 0.87 -9.89 4.38
N VAL A 242 1.19 -8.61 4.17
CA VAL A 242 0.56 -7.78 3.12
C VAL A 242 1.68 -7.22 2.25
N ARG A 243 1.58 -7.40 0.94
CA ARG A 243 2.55 -6.89 -0.04
C ARG A 243 1.87 -6.47 -1.33
N LEU A 244 2.51 -5.59 -2.08
CA LEU A 244 2.13 -5.35 -3.47
C LEU A 244 2.43 -6.59 -4.33
N ALA A 245 1.60 -6.82 -5.33
CA ALA A 245 1.84 -7.70 -6.45
C ALA A 245 2.00 -6.86 -7.72
N GLN A 246 2.98 -7.26 -8.54
CA GLN A 246 3.21 -6.72 -9.88
C GLN A 246 2.22 -7.34 -10.88
#